data_AF-A0A5P8WEZ9-F1
#
_entry.id   AF-A0A5P8WEZ9-F1
#
_cell.length_a   1.000
_cell.length_b   1.000
_cell.length_c   1.000
_cell.angle_alpha   90.00
_cell.angle_beta   90.00
_cell.angle_gamma   90.00
#
_symmetry.space_group_name_H-M   'P 1'
#
loop_
_entity.id
_entity.type
_entity.pdbx_description
1 polymer ?
#
loop_
_entity_poly.entity_id
_entity_poly.type
_entity_poly.pdbx_seq_one_letter_code
_entity_poly.pdbx_strand_id
1 'polypeptide(L)' 'MDEEFDEKVEDITGLYISAIERYQNGERTISIDEMTGIQATERREKDLPMRPGKVERREFEYIRHGTQTLIANARYCHW' A
#
# COMPACT_ATOMS: atom_id res chain seq x y z
N MET A 1 -28.01 13.06 5.62
CA MET A 1 -27.05 12.09 6.19
C MET A 1 -27.36 10.77 5.52
N ASP A 2 -26.39 9.93 5.20
CA ASP A 2 -26.71 8.58 4.69
C ASP A 2 -27.34 7.79 5.85
N GLU A 3 -28.64 7.51 5.75
CA GLU A 3 -29.43 6.85 6.80
C GLU A 3 -29.01 5.38 6.98
N GLU A 4 -28.36 4.78 5.98
CA GLU A 4 -27.89 3.39 5.99
C GLU A 4 -26.39 3.27 6.35
N PHE A 5 -25.73 4.37 6.71
CA PHE A 5 -24.28 4.37 6.93
C PHE A 5 -23.87 3.38 8.03
N ASP A 6 -24.58 3.40 9.16
CA ASP A 6 -24.26 2.56 10.31
C ASP A 6 -24.45 1.07 10.01
N GLU A 7 -25.51 0.71 9.27
CA GLU A 7 -25.78 -0.67 8.84
C GLU A 7 -24.67 -1.19 7.90
N LYS A 8 -24.22 -0.37 6.95
CA LYS A 8 -23.11 -0.72 6.04
C LYS A 8 -21.79 -0.89 6.79
N VAL A 9 -21.51 -0.04 7.77
CA VAL A 9 -20.31 -0.16 8.61
C VAL A 9 -20.35 -1.46 9.41
N GLU A 10 -21.50 -1.80 10.00
CA GLU A 10 -21.68 -3.03 10.77
C GLU A 10 -21.48 -4.28 9.88
N ASP A 11 -22.08 -4.31 8.69
CA ASP A 11 -21.94 -5.42 7.73
C ASP A 11 -20.48 -5.63 7.29
N ILE A 12 -19.80 -4.56 6.85
CA ILE A 12 -18.40 -4.63 6.41
C ILE A 12 -17.47 -5.04 7.55
N THR A 13 -17.69 -4.49 8.75
CA THR A 13 -16.88 -4.83 9.92
C THR A 13 -17.08 -6.29 10.32
N GLY A 14 -18.34 -6.77 10.30
CA GLY A 14 -18.68 -8.18 10.55
C GLY A 14 -18.04 -9.15 9.55
N LEU A 15 -17.95 -8.76 8.27
CA LEU A 15 -17.26 -9.54 7.24
C LEU A 15 -15.77 -9.74 7.56
N TYR A 16 -15.10 -8.68 8.03
CA TYR A 16 -13.68 -8.77 8.40
C TYR A 16 -13.45 -9.56 9.69
N ILE A 17 -14.29 -9.37 10.71
CA ILE A 17 -14.20 -10.11 11.98
C ILE A 17 -14.35 -11.63 11.75
N SER A 18 -15.29 -12.03 10.90
CA SER A 18 -15.59 -13.45 10.61
C SER A 18 -14.69 -14.08 9.55
N ALA A 19 -13.73 -13.34 8.97
CA ALA A 19 -12.95 -13.78 7.81
C ALA A 19 -12.16 -15.08 8.06
N ILE A 20 -11.65 -15.29 9.26
CA ILE A 20 -10.89 -16.52 9.61
C ILE A 20 -11.80 -17.74 9.67
N GLU A 21 -12.96 -17.62 10.32
CA GLU A 21 -13.95 -18.70 10.42
C GLU A 21 -14.49 -19.07 9.04
N ARG A 22 -14.85 -18.06 8.24
CA ARG A 22 -15.27 -18.23 6.84
C ARG A 22 -14.21 -18.95 6.02
N TYR A 23 -12.93 -18.61 6.20
CA TYR A 23 -11.82 -19.32 5.56
C TYR A 23 -11.74 -20.79 5.94
N GLN A 24 -11.92 -21.11 7.22
CA GLN A 24 -11.95 -22.50 7.69
C GLN A 24 -13.14 -23.28 7.11
N ASN A 25 -14.26 -22.59 6.83
CA ASN A 25 -15.44 -23.14 6.18
C ASN A 25 -15.36 -23.18 4.64
N GLY A 26 -14.23 -22.79 4.05
CA GLY A 26 -13.97 -22.85 2.61
C GLY A 26 -14.31 -21.58 1.82
N GLU A 27 -14.78 -20.53 2.48
CA GLU A 27 -15.02 -19.21 1.88
C GLU A 27 -13.70 -18.41 1.80
N ARG A 28 -13.61 -17.41 0.92
CA ARG A 28 -12.42 -16.55 0.83
C ARG A 28 -12.81 -15.08 0.92
N THR A 29 -12.21 -14.39 1.86
CA THR A 29 -12.27 -12.92 1.95
C THR A 29 -11.02 -12.34 1.29
N ILE A 30 -11.20 -11.39 0.37
CA ILE A 30 -10.11 -10.67 -0.28
C ILE A 30 -10.32 -9.19 -0.01
N SER A 31 -9.35 -8.55 0.65
CA SER A 31 -9.30 -7.09 0.77
C SER A 31 -8.41 -6.55 -0.34
N ILE A 32 -8.82 -5.44 -0.96
CA ILE A 32 -8.02 -4.72 -1.96
C ILE A 32 -7.81 -3.32 -1.42
N ASP A 33 -6.56 -2.86 -1.42
CA ASP A 33 -6.19 -1.53 -0.99
C ASP A 33 -5.46 -0.79 -2.11
N GLU A 34 -5.62 0.54 -2.12
CA GLU A 34 -4.94 1.43 -3.05
C GLU A 34 -4.06 2.43 -2.30
N MET A 35 -2.79 2.51 -2.71
CA MET A 35 -1.90 3.59 -2.32
C MET A 35 -1.69 4.49 -3.53
N THR A 36 -2.44 5.59 -3.57
CA THR A 36 -2.41 6.58 -4.65
C THR A 36 -1.32 7.63 -4.43
N GLY A 37 -0.91 8.31 -5.50
CA GLY A 37 0.00 9.46 -5.40
C GLY A 37 1.48 9.11 -5.15
N ILE A 38 1.87 7.84 -5.31
CA ILE A 38 3.27 7.41 -5.18
C ILE A 38 4.09 8.08 -6.28
N GLN A 39 5.13 8.84 -5.93
CA GLN A 39 5.93 9.52 -6.96
C GLN A 39 6.81 8.53 -7.73
N ALA A 40 6.69 8.55 -9.06
CA ALA A 40 7.62 7.85 -9.94
C ALA A 40 8.89 8.72 -10.10
N THR A 41 9.88 8.47 -9.24
CA THR A 41 11.14 9.22 -9.24
C THR A 41 12.28 8.35 -9.74
N GLU A 42 13.12 8.93 -10.58
CA GLU A 42 14.38 8.36 -11.05
C GLU A 42 15.51 9.31 -10.64
N ARG A 43 16.64 8.75 -10.17
CA ARG A 43 17.82 9.58 -9.89
C ARG A 43 18.42 10.06 -11.21
N ARG A 44 18.71 11.36 -11.30
CA ARG A 44 19.25 11.95 -12.52
C ARG A 44 20.63 11.38 -12.88
N GLU A 45 21.44 11.11 -11.87
CA GLU A 45 22.78 10.55 -12.00
C GLU A 45 23.00 9.38 -11.02
N LYS A 46 24.11 8.66 -11.17
CA LYS A 46 24.49 7.56 -10.26
C LYS A 46 25.19 8.10 -9.00
N ASP A 47 24.94 7.44 -7.87
CA ASP A 47 25.67 7.71 -6.63
C ASP A 47 27.19 7.59 -6.83
N LEU A 48 27.92 8.47 -6.15
CA LEU A 48 29.38 8.43 -6.16
C LEU A 48 29.88 7.49 -5.06
N PRO A 49 30.74 6.52 -5.40
CA PRO A 49 31.26 5.57 -4.43
C PRO A 49 32.13 6.28 -3.37
N MET A 50 32.23 5.66 -2.19
CA MET A 50 33.14 6.10 -1.15
C MET A 50 34.59 6.21 -1.65
N ARG A 51 35.30 7.25 -1.21
CA ARG A 51 36.74 7.43 -1.44
C ARG A 51 37.40 7.81 -0.11
N PRO A 52 38.68 7.50 0.12
CA PRO A 52 39.39 7.94 1.33
C PRO A 52 39.23 9.46 1.55
N GLY A 53 38.73 9.86 2.73
CA GLY A 53 38.42 11.25 3.06
C GLY A 53 37.09 11.80 2.51
N LYS A 54 36.28 10.98 1.82
CA LYS A 54 34.95 11.35 1.32
C LYS A 54 33.93 10.23 1.56
N VAL A 55 32.91 10.53 2.35
CA VAL A 55 31.73 9.67 2.55
C VAL A 55 30.97 9.47 1.23
N GLU A 56 30.15 8.42 1.15
CA GLU A 56 29.25 8.16 0.03
C GLU A 56 28.37 9.38 -0.24
N ARG A 57 28.24 9.77 -1.50
CA ARG A 57 27.37 10.88 -1.91
C ARG A 57 26.21 10.30 -2.70
N ARG A 58 25.00 10.46 -2.14
CA ARG A 58 23.76 10.15 -2.84
C ARG A 58 23.39 11.29 -3.76
N GLU A 59 23.03 10.97 -4.99
CA GLU A 59 22.53 11.97 -5.93
C GLU A 59 21.19 12.53 -5.44
N PHE A 60 21.10 13.86 -5.37
CA PHE A 60 19.96 14.56 -4.79
C PHE A 60 18.96 15.07 -5.84
N GLU A 61 19.36 15.10 -7.12
CA GLU A 61 18.48 15.49 -8.21
C GLU A 61 17.67 14.28 -8.72
N TYR A 62 16.38 14.49 -8.88
CA TYR A 62 15.44 13.48 -9.34
C TYR A 62 14.66 13.97 -10.55
N ILE A 63 14.46 13.08 -11.52
CA ILE A 63 13.52 13.27 -12.62
C ILE A 63 12.15 12.78 -12.14
N ARG A 64 11.12 13.63 -12.28
CA ARG A 64 9.74 13.28 -11.92
C ARG A 64 9.00 12.80 -13.16
N HIS A 65 8.57 11.54 -13.13
CA HIS A 65 7.79 10.90 -14.20
C HIS A 65 6.27 10.96 -13.94
N GLY A 66 5.85 11.68 -12.90
CA GLY A 66 4.46 11.76 -12.44
C GLY A 66 4.20 10.92 -11.19
N THR A 67 2.95 10.52 -11.00
CA THR A 67 2.49 9.70 -9.88
C THR A 67 1.93 8.36 -10.36
N GLN A 68 2.10 7.32 -9.56
CA GLN A 68 1.58 5.98 -9.77
C GLN A 68 0.62 5.62 -8.64
N THR A 69 -0.24 4.64 -8.91
CA THR A 69 -1.12 4.02 -7.92
C THR A 69 -0.72 2.57 -7.75
N LEU A 70 -0.44 2.18 -6.51
CA LEU A 70 -0.21 0.79 -6.16
C LEU A 70 -1.53 0.17 -5.71
N ILE A 71 -1.90 -0.96 -6.31
CA ILE A 71 -3.06 -1.77 -5.91
C ILE A 71 -2.52 -3.07 -5.32
N ALA A 72 -2.91 -3.39 -4.09
CA ALA A 72 -2.51 -4.61 -3.40
C ALA A 72 -3.74 -5.39 -2.91
N ASN A 73 -3.61 -6.71 -2.76
CA ASN A 73 -4.64 -7.53 -2.14
C ASN A 73 -4.11 -8.37 -0.98
N ALA A 74 -4.96 -8.57 0.02
CA ALA A 74 -4.69 -9.44 1.17
C ALA A 74 -5.73 -10.56 1.23
N ARG A 75 -5.25 -11.80 1.42
CA ARG A 75 -6.10 -13.00 1.55
C ARG A 75 -6.60 -13.24 2.98
N TYR A 76 -5.93 -12.65 3.95
CA TYR A 76 -6.31 -12.66 5.36
C TYR A 76 -6.15 -11.24 5.87
N CYS A 77 -7.27 -10.56 6.06
CA CYS A 77 -7.26 -9.25 6.66
C CYS A 77 -7.37 -9.46 8.18
N HIS A 78 -6.22 -9.59 8.84
CA HIS A 78 -6.10 -9.47 10.28
C HIS A 78 -5.44 -8.12 10.53
N TRP A 79 -6.24 -7.17 11.03
CA TRP A 79 -5.78 -5.83 11.43
C TRP A 79 -5.05 -5.89 12.77
#